data_AF-A0A7S0YY12-F1
#
_entry.id   AF-A0A7S0YY12-F1
#
_cell.length_a   1.000
_cell.length_b   1.000
_cell.length_c   1.000
_cell.angle_alpha   90.00
_cell.angle_beta   90.00
_cell.angle_gamma   90.00
#
_symmetry.space_group_name_H-M   'P 1'
#
loop_
_entity.id
_entity.type
_entity.pdbx_description
1 polymer ?
#
loop_
_entity_poly.entity_id
_entity_poly.type
_entity_poly.pdbx_seq_one_letter_code
_entity_poly.pdbx_strand_id
1 'polypeptide(L)'
;GGEPLPLFPFAEGAPEGPGPGGDAEAEHAEFLRSHPVATGLQRLGCPVVHPSFASYVPRGDPERLAAASLAVLAAAGGRRGVISATESRAVFAFMAREQETRGFTQQEAATLRSLPIFESRSGAFVPLSGGDYFICPPGMSAAGGEEALLKHQYPSFYASLGVEELDETALLERFTLPSFPSLGERERGEAVEKILRNWPRVSERPALVDKLRGLPFVETHGALLRADQLFDPKRQLLRTVFGDDPVFPTGKFASDEWLPVLRALGLQSHVGPDVFVQCARRVQRLYADAVAIADDAGRARAVEVSTELCCHLVENFAAIGTPDFCGEVSGVPFVPADLPEGGEGLVRFSDACTPSDRALAWAVLPVLKPCLKLNDVMRERLRVLSPPPPQAVV
;
A
#
# COMPACT_ATOMS: atom_id res chain seq x y z
N GLY A 1 -56.12 9.21 -30.01
CA GLY A 1 -55.64 10.50 -30.51
C GLY A 1 -54.24 10.69 -30.00
N GLY A 2 -53.26 10.70 -30.90
CA GLY A 2 -51.84 10.73 -30.58
C GLY A 2 -51.07 10.38 -31.84
N GLU A 3 -50.93 11.38 -32.72
CA GLU A 3 -50.21 11.29 -33.99
C GLU A 3 -48.72 10.99 -33.79
N PRO A 4 -48.09 10.22 -34.68
CA PRO A 4 -46.64 10.11 -34.75
C PRO A 4 -46.03 11.35 -35.43
N LEU A 5 -44.93 11.85 -34.85
CA LEU A 5 -44.12 12.96 -35.34
C LEU A 5 -43.61 12.72 -36.78
N PRO A 6 -43.43 13.79 -37.58
CA PRO A 6 -43.23 13.67 -39.02
C PRO A 6 -41.83 13.19 -39.37
N LEU A 7 -41.80 12.25 -40.31
CA LEU A 7 -40.64 11.93 -41.14
C LEU A 7 -40.18 13.21 -41.86
N PHE A 8 -38.86 13.42 -41.88
CA PHE A 8 -38.19 14.52 -42.56
C PHE A 8 -38.77 14.79 -43.96
N PRO A 9 -38.84 16.06 -44.41
CA PRO A 9 -39.40 16.39 -45.70
C PRO A 9 -38.51 15.82 -46.81
N PHE A 10 -39.08 14.94 -47.64
CA PHE A 10 -38.56 14.63 -48.96
C PHE A 10 -38.57 15.94 -49.76
N ALA A 11 -37.40 16.55 -49.93
CA ALA A 11 -37.22 17.59 -50.92
C ALA A 11 -37.23 16.92 -52.31
N GLU A 12 -38.39 16.95 -52.97
CA GLU A 12 -38.49 16.80 -54.42
C GLU A 12 -37.71 17.94 -55.07
N GLY A 13 -36.63 17.59 -55.79
CA GLY A 13 -35.78 18.55 -56.46
C GLY A 13 -34.40 17.97 -56.76
N ALA A 14 -34.35 16.95 -57.63
CA ALA A 14 -33.09 16.48 -58.18
C ALA A 14 -32.55 17.53 -59.18
N PRO A 15 -31.33 18.06 -59.02
CA PRO A 15 -30.58 18.52 -60.17
C PRO A 15 -30.08 17.27 -60.90
N GLU A 16 -30.61 17.00 -62.10
CA GLU A 16 -29.97 16.10 -63.06
C GLU A 16 -28.61 16.70 -63.45
N GLY A 17 -27.56 16.32 -62.71
CA GLY A 17 -26.16 16.52 -63.05
C GLY A 17 -25.58 15.23 -63.64
N PRO A 18 -24.56 15.32 -64.52
CA PRO A 18 -24.02 14.16 -65.20
C PRO A 18 -23.38 13.21 -64.17
N GLY A 19 -23.86 11.97 -64.13
CA GLY A 19 -23.39 10.96 -63.18
C GLY A 19 -21.88 10.73 -63.30
N PRO A 20 -21.10 10.82 -62.20
CA PRO A 20 -19.71 10.43 -62.21
C PRO A 20 -19.61 8.92 -61.91
N GLY A 21 -19.51 8.11 -62.97
CA GLY A 21 -18.84 6.81 -63.04
C GLY A 21 -19.16 5.74 -61.97
N GLY A 22 -19.87 4.68 -62.37
CA GLY A 22 -20.11 3.49 -61.53
C GLY A 22 -18.84 2.83 -60.99
N ASP A 23 -17.69 2.99 -61.66
CA ASP A 23 -16.40 2.49 -61.19
C ASP A 23 -15.93 3.18 -59.90
N ALA A 24 -16.16 4.50 -59.77
CA ALA A 24 -15.74 5.25 -58.60
C ALA A 24 -16.66 5.03 -57.37
N GLU A 25 -17.92 4.65 -57.58
CA GLU A 25 -18.79 4.19 -56.50
C GLU A 25 -18.40 2.79 -56.03
N ALA A 26 -18.05 1.90 -56.97
CA ALA A 26 -17.55 0.56 -56.66
C ALA A 26 -16.23 0.61 -55.88
N GLU A 27 -15.28 1.45 -56.29
CA GLU A 27 -14.01 1.69 -55.59
C GLU A 27 -14.23 2.24 -54.18
N HIS A 28 -15.14 3.20 -54.00
CA HIS A 28 -15.44 3.74 -52.67
C HIS A 28 -16.13 2.72 -51.76
N ALA A 29 -17.04 1.90 -52.32
CA ALA A 29 -17.67 0.81 -51.58
C ALA A 29 -16.67 -0.31 -51.23
N GLU A 30 -15.64 -0.54 -52.05
CA GLU A 30 -14.53 -1.45 -51.75
C GLU A 30 -13.60 -0.89 -50.68
N PHE A 31 -13.31 0.41 -50.71
CA PHE A 31 -12.60 1.11 -49.65
C PHE A 31 -13.32 0.99 -48.31
N LEU A 32 -14.63 1.26 -48.24
CA LEU A 32 -15.41 1.12 -46.99
C LEU A 32 -15.45 -0.33 -46.48
N ARG A 33 -15.40 -1.33 -47.38
CA ARG A 33 -15.34 -2.75 -47.02
C ARG A 33 -14.00 -3.20 -46.44
N SER A 34 -12.93 -2.45 -46.69
CA SER A 34 -11.56 -2.78 -46.27
C SER A 34 -11.01 -1.84 -45.20
N HIS A 35 -11.60 -0.65 -45.02
CA HIS A 35 -11.11 0.36 -44.09
C HIS A 35 -11.45 0.00 -42.63
N PRO A 36 -10.46 -0.18 -41.72
CA PRO A 36 -10.69 -0.69 -40.37
C PRO A 36 -11.65 0.13 -39.50
N VAL A 37 -11.70 1.45 -39.69
CA VAL A 37 -12.67 2.31 -38.99
C VAL A 37 -14.10 2.01 -39.46
N ALA A 38 -14.29 1.84 -40.76
CA ALA A 38 -15.60 1.62 -41.36
C ALA A 38 -16.16 0.24 -40.97
N THR A 39 -15.33 -0.81 -41.11
CA THR A 39 -15.71 -2.17 -40.73
C THR A 39 -15.93 -2.29 -39.21
N GLY A 40 -15.10 -1.62 -38.40
CA GLY A 40 -15.25 -1.54 -36.95
C GLY A 40 -16.56 -0.87 -36.53
N LEU A 41 -16.88 0.31 -37.08
CA LEU A 41 -18.14 1.01 -36.79
C LEU A 41 -19.37 0.21 -37.23
N GLN A 42 -19.31 -0.43 -38.40
CA GLN A 42 -20.38 -1.32 -38.87
C GLN A 42 -20.63 -2.47 -37.88
N ARG A 43 -19.56 -3.12 -37.39
CA ARG A 43 -19.66 -4.20 -36.39
C ARG A 43 -20.15 -3.73 -35.03
N LEU A 44 -19.86 -2.47 -34.66
CA LEU A 44 -20.39 -1.84 -33.45
C LEU A 44 -21.87 -1.41 -33.58
N GLY A 45 -22.48 -1.62 -34.76
CA GLY A 45 -23.89 -1.37 -35.00
C GLY A 45 -24.20 -0.01 -35.63
N CYS A 46 -23.22 0.64 -36.27
CA CYS A 46 -23.45 1.85 -37.06
C CYS A 46 -23.88 1.51 -38.50
N PRO A 47 -25.16 1.63 -38.89
CA PRO A 47 -25.63 1.33 -40.25
C PRO A 47 -25.12 2.30 -41.32
N VAL A 48 -24.69 3.51 -40.97
CA VAL A 48 -24.30 4.57 -41.94
C VAL A 48 -23.06 4.21 -42.74
N VAL A 49 -22.28 3.22 -42.28
CA VAL A 49 -21.05 2.77 -42.95
C VAL A 49 -21.23 1.48 -43.75
N HIS A 50 -22.48 1.04 -43.97
CA HIS A 50 -22.76 -0.13 -44.81
C HIS A 50 -22.46 0.18 -46.29
N PRO A 51 -21.85 -0.74 -47.07
CA PRO A 51 -21.54 -0.52 -48.49
C PRO A 51 -22.73 -0.07 -49.34
N SER A 52 -23.94 -0.44 -48.93
CA SER A 52 -25.20 -0.02 -49.58
C SER A 52 -25.51 1.48 -49.48
N PHE A 53 -24.83 2.23 -48.62
CA PHE A 53 -24.99 3.68 -48.45
C PHE A 53 -23.77 4.46 -48.96
N ALA A 54 -22.83 3.82 -49.67
CA ALA A 54 -21.60 4.45 -50.16
C ALA A 54 -21.82 5.70 -51.02
N SER A 55 -22.98 5.82 -51.68
CA SER A 55 -23.36 7.01 -52.46
C SER A 55 -23.74 8.23 -51.61
N TYR A 56 -24.11 8.02 -50.34
CA TYR A 56 -24.48 9.08 -49.39
C TYR A 56 -23.34 9.51 -48.47
N VAL A 57 -22.23 8.77 -48.50
CA VAL A 57 -21.01 9.06 -47.76
C VAL A 57 -20.11 9.92 -48.65
N PRO A 58 -19.75 11.16 -48.24
CA PRO A 58 -18.85 12.01 -49.03
C PRO A 58 -17.54 11.28 -49.33
N ARG A 59 -17.20 11.14 -50.62
CA ARG A 59 -15.96 10.49 -51.04
C ARG A 59 -14.76 11.23 -50.46
N GLY A 60 -13.89 10.49 -49.78
CA GLY A 60 -12.56 10.94 -49.39
C GLY A 60 -12.41 11.53 -48.00
N ASP A 61 -13.47 11.62 -47.18
CA ASP A 61 -13.36 12.23 -45.86
C ASP A 61 -14.00 11.39 -44.73
N PRO A 62 -13.27 10.43 -44.13
CA PRO A 62 -13.77 9.66 -43.00
C PRO A 62 -14.17 10.52 -41.80
N GLU A 63 -13.72 11.78 -41.73
CA GLU A 63 -14.08 12.77 -40.69
C GLU A 63 -15.57 13.17 -40.75
N ARG A 64 -16.18 13.24 -41.94
CA ARG A 64 -17.62 13.56 -42.08
C ARG A 64 -18.55 12.42 -41.65
N LEU A 65 -18.07 11.18 -41.64
CA LEU A 65 -18.80 10.02 -41.14
C LEU A 65 -18.89 10.00 -39.61
N ALA A 66 -17.97 10.65 -38.90
CA ALA A 66 -17.80 10.53 -37.45
C ALA A 66 -18.99 11.04 -36.64
N ALA A 67 -19.44 12.26 -36.95
CA ALA A 67 -20.52 12.93 -36.25
C ALA A 67 -21.86 12.20 -36.43
N ALA A 68 -22.12 11.72 -37.65
CA ALA A 68 -23.27 10.88 -37.93
C ALA A 68 -23.16 9.52 -37.24
N SER A 69 -21.97 8.92 -37.21
CA SER A 69 -21.77 7.56 -36.67
C SER A 69 -22.02 7.46 -35.18
N LEU A 70 -21.62 8.45 -34.38
CA LEU A 70 -21.79 8.43 -32.92
C LEU A 70 -23.24 8.65 -32.49
N ALA A 71 -23.92 9.63 -33.08
CA ALA A 71 -25.36 9.84 -32.87
C ALA A 71 -26.16 8.61 -33.30
N VAL A 72 -25.77 7.98 -34.42
CA VAL A 72 -26.40 6.75 -34.90
C VAL A 72 -26.10 5.58 -33.99
N LEU A 73 -24.87 5.40 -33.50
CA LEU A 73 -24.54 4.34 -32.52
C LEU A 73 -25.34 4.51 -31.22
N ALA A 74 -25.52 5.76 -30.77
CA ALA A 74 -26.32 6.08 -29.59
C ALA A 74 -27.82 5.76 -29.82
N ALA A 75 -28.32 5.98 -31.04
CA ALA A 75 -29.71 5.70 -31.41
C ALA A 75 -29.96 4.23 -31.77
N ALA A 76 -28.95 3.50 -32.26
CA ALA A 76 -29.12 2.19 -32.89
C ALA A 76 -29.43 1.06 -31.90
N GLY A 77 -29.13 1.22 -30.60
CA GLY A 77 -29.52 0.28 -29.52
C GLY A 77 -29.21 -1.21 -29.76
N GLY A 78 -28.39 -1.53 -30.77
CA GLY A 78 -28.39 -2.82 -31.45
C GLY A 78 -27.32 -3.80 -30.93
N ARG A 79 -27.47 -5.06 -31.33
CA ARG A 79 -26.51 -6.15 -31.06
C ARG A 79 -25.14 -5.80 -31.66
N ARG A 80 -24.13 -5.64 -30.80
CA ARG A 80 -22.74 -5.41 -31.20
C ARG A 80 -22.10 -6.73 -31.62
N GLY A 81 -21.50 -6.75 -32.80
CA GLY A 81 -20.68 -7.87 -33.28
C GLY A 81 -19.29 -7.88 -32.64
N VAL A 82 -18.53 -8.95 -32.90
CA VAL A 82 -17.14 -9.08 -32.46
C VAL A 82 -16.25 -8.18 -33.33
N ILE A 83 -15.58 -7.23 -32.70
CA ILE A 83 -14.60 -6.34 -33.31
C ILE A 83 -13.18 -6.92 -33.15
N SER A 84 -12.34 -6.80 -34.18
CA SER A 84 -10.93 -7.22 -34.11
C SER A 84 -10.05 -6.15 -33.45
N ALA A 85 -8.87 -6.54 -32.97
CA ALA A 85 -7.92 -5.61 -32.36
C ALA A 85 -7.52 -4.44 -33.30
N THR A 86 -7.36 -4.71 -34.59
CA THR A 86 -7.02 -3.69 -35.61
C THR A 86 -8.16 -2.69 -35.79
N GLU A 87 -9.40 -3.19 -35.85
CA GLU A 87 -10.61 -2.36 -35.93
C GLU A 87 -10.80 -1.53 -34.66
N SER A 88 -10.65 -2.13 -33.47
CA SER A 88 -10.77 -1.41 -32.20
C SER A 88 -9.78 -0.25 -32.08
N ARG A 89 -8.50 -0.48 -32.43
CA ARG A 89 -7.47 0.58 -32.42
C ARG A 89 -7.79 1.68 -33.42
N ALA A 90 -8.25 1.32 -34.61
CA ALA A 90 -8.60 2.30 -35.64
C ALA A 90 -9.79 3.17 -35.21
N VAL A 91 -10.86 2.55 -34.69
CA VAL A 91 -12.03 3.28 -34.17
C VAL A 91 -11.63 4.16 -32.98
N PHE A 92 -10.82 3.66 -32.04
CA PHE A 92 -10.34 4.44 -30.92
C PHE A 92 -9.54 5.68 -31.36
N ALA A 93 -8.54 5.50 -32.24
CA ALA A 93 -7.71 6.60 -32.74
C ALA A 93 -8.54 7.64 -33.51
N PHE A 94 -9.55 7.19 -34.25
CA PHE A 94 -10.49 8.06 -34.93
C PHE A 94 -11.32 8.90 -33.95
N MET A 95 -11.94 8.27 -32.94
CA MET A 95 -12.73 8.98 -31.93
C MET A 95 -11.89 9.95 -31.10
N ALA A 96 -10.63 9.61 -30.83
CA ALA A 96 -9.71 10.49 -30.13
C ALA A 96 -9.42 11.79 -30.91
N ARG A 97 -9.22 11.71 -32.23
CA ARG A 97 -9.01 12.89 -33.09
C ARG A 97 -10.26 13.77 -33.16
N GLU A 98 -11.42 13.16 -33.29
CA GLU A 98 -12.71 13.87 -33.31
C GLU A 98 -12.98 14.65 -32.01
N GLN A 99 -12.55 14.10 -30.87
CA GLN A 99 -12.67 14.78 -29.58
C GLN A 99 -11.93 16.11 -29.57
N GLU A 100 -10.77 16.20 -30.22
CA GLU A 100 -9.97 17.43 -30.30
C GLU A 100 -10.66 18.48 -31.19
N THR A 101 -11.42 18.06 -32.20
CA THR A 101 -12.08 18.95 -33.16
C THR A 101 -13.40 19.50 -32.65
N ARG A 102 -14.27 18.65 -32.08
CA ARG A 102 -15.67 19.04 -31.74
C ARG A 102 -16.09 18.72 -30.31
N GLY A 103 -15.33 17.89 -29.58
CA GLY A 103 -15.75 17.33 -28.30
C GLY A 103 -16.99 16.41 -28.42
N PHE A 104 -17.41 15.85 -27.29
CA PHE A 104 -18.56 14.95 -27.22
C PHE A 104 -19.61 15.45 -26.24
N THR A 105 -20.88 15.27 -26.61
CA THR A 105 -22.00 15.43 -25.69
C THR A 105 -22.01 14.32 -24.64
N GLN A 106 -22.74 14.51 -23.54
CA GLN A 106 -22.84 13.51 -22.47
C GLN A 106 -23.36 12.15 -22.97
N GLN A 107 -24.32 12.15 -23.91
CA GLN A 107 -24.89 10.92 -24.47
C GLN A 107 -23.91 10.21 -25.42
N GLU A 108 -23.17 10.96 -26.23
CA GLU A 108 -22.09 10.41 -27.06
C GLU A 108 -20.97 9.82 -26.20
N ALA A 109 -20.55 10.53 -25.14
CA ALA A 109 -19.56 10.05 -24.19
C ALA A 109 -20.01 8.75 -23.49
N ALA A 110 -21.28 8.66 -23.08
CA ALA A 110 -21.84 7.43 -22.51
C ALA A 110 -21.84 6.26 -23.51
N THR A 111 -22.16 6.55 -24.78
CA THR A 111 -22.10 5.56 -25.86
C THR A 111 -20.67 5.09 -26.08
N LEU A 112 -19.70 6.01 -26.20
CA LEU A 112 -18.28 5.71 -26.33
C LEU A 112 -17.77 4.84 -25.18
N ARG A 113 -18.10 5.20 -23.93
CA ARG A 113 -17.71 4.45 -22.73
C ARG A 113 -18.19 2.99 -22.76
N SER A 114 -19.28 2.70 -23.47
CA SER A 114 -19.78 1.32 -23.58
C SER A 114 -19.07 0.48 -24.65
N LEU A 115 -18.27 1.08 -25.54
CA LEU A 115 -17.65 0.37 -26.66
C LEU A 115 -16.38 -0.37 -26.21
N PRO A 116 -16.15 -1.64 -26.65
CA PRO A 116 -14.95 -2.40 -26.34
C PRO A 116 -13.77 -2.00 -27.26
N ILE A 117 -13.39 -0.72 -27.21
CA ILE A 117 -12.33 -0.14 -28.07
C ILE A 117 -11.13 0.35 -27.27
N PHE A 118 -11.21 0.33 -25.93
CA PHE A 118 -10.13 0.80 -25.06
C PHE A 118 -9.17 -0.35 -24.76
N GLU A 119 -7.92 -0.18 -25.15
CA GLU A 119 -6.89 -1.22 -24.98
C GLU A 119 -6.26 -1.11 -23.58
N SER A 120 -6.43 -2.13 -22.76
CA SER A 120 -5.71 -2.32 -21.50
C SER A 120 -4.23 -2.65 -21.74
N ARG A 121 -3.39 -2.51 -20.72
CA ARG A 121 -1.95 -2.88 -20.81
C ARG A 121 -1.75 -4.39 -20.96
N SER A 122 -2.69 -5.21 -20.49
CA SER A 122 -2.74 -6.66 -20.80
C SER A 122 -3.04 -6.96 -22.27
N GLY A 123 -3.46 -5.95 -23.06
CA GLY A 123 -3.79 -6.07 -24.48
C GLY A 123 -5.25 -6.41 -24.75
N ALA A 124 -6.07 -6.57 -23.71
CA ALA A 124 -7.51 -6.77 -23.84
C ALA A 124 -8.22 -5.47 -24.22
N PHE A 125 -9.24 -5.58 -25.07
CA PHE A 125 -10.10 -4.45 -25.43
C PHE A 125 -11.37 -4.48 -24.58
N VAL A 126 -11.58 -3.42 -23.80
CA VAL A 126 -12.60 -3.36 -22.76
C VAL A 126 -13.50 -2.14 -22.93
N PRO A 127 -14.79 -2.22 -22.51
CA PRO A 127 -15.64 -1.05 -22.37
C PRO A 127 -15.40 -0.37 -21.01
N LEU A 128 -15.32 0.97 -21.00
CA LEU A 128 -15.19 1.76 -19.76
C LEU A 128 -16.42 1.69 -18.85
N SER A 129 -17.58 1.25 -19.35
CA SER A 129 -18.78 1.04 -18.53
C SER A 129 -18.69 -0.21 -17.65
N GLY A 130 -17.72 -1.10 -17.87
CA GLY A 130 -17.61 -2.38 -17.17
C GLY A 130 -16.85 -2.34 -15.83
N GLY A 131 -16.20 -1.23 -15.50
CA GLY A 131 -15.38 -1.10 -14.30
C GLY A 131 -14.62 0.22 -14.22
N ASP A 132 -13.78 0.34 -13.19
CA ASP A 132 -12.92 1.50 -12.99
C ASP A 132 -11.61 1.30 -13.76
N TYR A 133 -11.38 2.17 -14.74
CA TYR A 133 -10.20 2.15 -15.59
C TYR A 133 -9.40 3.43 -15.45
N PHE A 134 -8.10 3.30 -15.62
CA PHE A 134 -7.15 4.37 -15.37
C PHE A 134 -6.08 4.41 -16.44
N ILE A 135 -5.47 5.56 -16.65
CA ILE A 135 -4.21 5.67 -17.39
C ILE A 135 -3.09 6.05 -16.43
N CYS A 136 -1.84 5.83 -16.85
CA CYS A 136 -0.68 6.34 -16.14
C CYS A 136 0.32 6.92 -17.12
N PRO A 137 1.08 7.96 -16.74
CA PRO A 137 2.12 8.54 -17.58
C PRO A 137 3.11 7.49 -18.12
N PRO A 138 3.67 7.71 -19.32
CA PRO A 138 4.68 6.82 -19.87
C PRO A 138 5.90 6.72 -18.95
N GLY A 139 6.48 5.52 -18.85
CA GLY A 139 7.60 5.24 -17.96
C GLY A 139 7.21 4.81 -16.54
N MET A 140 5.94 4.95 -16.15
CA MET A 140 5.43 4.38 -14.89
C MET A 140 4.93 2.95 -15.08
N SER A 141 5.23 2.11 -14.08
CA SER A 141 4.70 0.75 -13.97
C SER A 141 4.10 0.53 -12.58
N ALA A 142 3.01 -0.22 -12.51
CA ALA A 142 2.47 -0.76 -11.28
C ALA A 142 2.77 -2.26 -11.25
N ALA A 143 3.02 -2.82 -10.06
CA ALA A 143 3.03 -4.27 -9.94
C ALA A 143 1.57 -4.72 -9.77
N GLY A 144 1.00 -5.32 -10.81
CA GLY A 144 -0.42 -5.65 -10.88
C GLY A 144 -1.29 -4.52 -11.46
N GLY A 145 -2.54 -4.86 -11.77
CA GLY A 145 -3.51 -3.91 -12.34
C GLY A 145 -3.47 -3.75 -13.86
N GLU A 146 -2.73 -4.60 -14.59
CA GLU A 146 -2.58 -4.51 -16.05
C GLU A 146 -3.91 -4.57 -16.84
N GLU A 147 -4.96 -5.14 -16.25
CA GLU A 147 -6.31 -5.19 -16.84
C GLU A 147 -7.09 -3.87 -16.65
N ALA A 148 -6.87 -3.18 -15.53
CA ALA A 148 -7.54 -1.92 -15.19
C ALA A 148 -6.78 -0.69 -15.71
N LEU A 149 -5.48 -0.85 -16.00
CA LEU A 149 -4.66 0.20 -16.61
C LEU A 149 -4.78 0.15 -18.13
N LEU A 150 -5.20 1.25 -18.74
CA LEU A 150 -5.30 1.45 -20.18
C LEU A 150 -3.98 1.93 -20.76
N LYS A 151 -3.76 1.68 -22.05
CA LYS A 151 -2.60 2.22 -22.77
C LYS A 151 -2.69 3.74 -22.86
N HIS A 152 -1.61 4.40 -22.46
CA HIS A 152 -1.44 5.85 -22.55
C HIS A 152 -1.20 6.26 -24.01
N GLN A 153 -2.21 6.83 -24.66
CA GLN A 153 -2.18 7.24 -26.09
C GLN A 153 -2.76 8.65 -26.29
N TYR A 154 -3.96 8.91 -25.74
CA TYR A 154 -4.66 10.20 -25.85
C TYR A 154 -5.22 10.66 -24.50
N PRO A 155 -4.39 11.27 -23.62
CA PRO A 155 -4.81 11.63 -22.26
C PRO A 155 -6.01 12.58 -22.20
N SER A 156 -6.07 13.58 -23.09
CA SER A 156 -7.20 14.51 -23.18
C SER A 156 -8.51 13.80 -23.54
N PHE A 157 -8.45 12.81 -24.44
CA PHE A 157 -9.61 12.01 -24.81
C PHE A 157 -10.09 11.17 -23.62
N TYR A 158 -9.16 10.50 -22.92
CA TYR A 158 -9.48 9.77 -21.69
C TYR A 158 -10.10 10.68 -20.62
N ALA A 159 -9.54 11.86 -20.39
CA ALA A 159 -10.08 12.84 -19.45
C ALA A 159 -11.50 13.27 -19.83
N SER A 160 -11.78 13.50 -21.12
CA SER A 160 -13.13 13.83 -21.60
C SER A 160 -14.16 12.73 -21.35
N LEU A 161 -13.71 11.48 -21.24
CA LEU A 161 -14.52 10.33 -20.90
C LEU A 161 -14.57 10.06 -19.39
N GLY A 162 -13.89 10.84 -18.56
CA GLY A 162 -13.83 10.66 -17.11
C GLY A 162 -12.88 9.55 -16.65
N VAL A 163 -11.88 9.19 -17.45
CA VAL A 163 -10.79 8.28 -17.06
C VAL A 163 -9.70 9.09 -16.37
N GLU A 164 -9.39 8.73 -15.13
CA GLU A 164 -8.37 9.41 -14.31
C GLU A 164 -6.95 8.96 -14.72
N GLU A 165 -6.03 9.93 -14.76
CA GLU A 165 -4.60 9.67 -14.91
C GLU A 165 -3.94 9.59 -13.53
N LEU A 166 -3.42 8.40 -13.20
CA LEU A 166 -2.83 8.12 -11.90
C LEU A 166 -1.37 8.51 -11.85
N ASP A 167 -1.00 9.19 -10.77
CA ASP A 167 0.38 9.42 -10.41
C ASP A 167 1.01 8.17 -9.75
N GLU A 168 2.32 8.23 -9.52
CA GLU A 168 3.06 7.10 -8.97
C GLU A 168 2.57 6.70 -7.57
N THR A 169 2.12 7.67 -6.75
CA THR A 169 1.60 7.37 -5.41
C THR A 169 0.23 6.69 -5.46
N ALA A 170 -0.66 7.09 -6.37
CA ALA A 170 -1.93 6.43 -6.58
C ALA A 170 -1.77 5.03 -7.18
N LEU A 171 -0.78 4.82 -8.06
CA LEU A 171 -0.44 3.47 -8.57
C LEU A 171 0.07 2.54 -7.48
N LEU A 172 0.88 3.07 -6.56
CA LEU A 172 1.30 2.32 -5.37
C LEU A 172 0.06 1.92 -4.56
N GLU A 173 -0.79 2.91 -4.25
CA GLU A 173 -1.95 2.73 -3.38
C GLU A 173 -3.03 1.77 -3.93
N ARG A 174 -3.37 1.88 -5.22
CA ARG A 174 -4.50 1.16 -5.83
C ARG A 174 -4.13 -0.22 -6.36
N PHE A 175 -2.87 -0.44 -6.74
CA PHE A 175 -2.44 -1.67 -7.42
C PHE A 175 -1.28 -2.36 -6.72
N THR A 176 -0.17 -1.65 -6.52
CA THR A 176 1.07 -2.28 -6.05
C THR A 176 0.95 -2.83 -4.64
N LEU A 177 0.42 -2.04 -3.69
CA LEU A 177 0.31 -2.47 -2.29
C LEU A 177 -0.70 -3.62 -2.10
N PRO A 178 -1.93 -3.56 -2.69
CA PRO A 178 -2.88 -4.68 -2.60
C PRO A 178 -2.33 -5.99 -3.18
N SER A 179 -1.57 -5.92 -4.26
CA SER A 179 -1.00 -7.11 -4.91
C SER A 179 0.33 -7.56 -4.29
N PHE A 180 0.95 -6.77 -3.42
CA PHE A 180 2.29 -7.03 -2.86
C PHE A 180 2.50 -8.45 -2.30
N PRO A 181 1.54 -9.03 -1.53
CA PRO A 181 1.69 -10.39 -0.99
C PRO A 181 1.76 -11.47 -2.07
N SER A 182 1.18 -11.25 -3.25
CA SER A 182 1.19 -12.20 -4.37
C SER A 182 2.33 -11.97 -5.37
N LEU A 183 3.07 -10.87 -5.26
CA LEU A 183 4.16 -10.54 -6.18
C LEU A 183 5.35 -11.50 -6.04
N GLY A 184 6.06 -11.70 -7.15
CA GLY A 184 7.35 -12.39 -7.15
C GLY A 184 8.45 -11.56 -6.48
N GLU A 185 9.59 -12.19 -6.13
CA GLU A 185 10.69 -11.53 -5.43
C GLU A 185 11.23 -10.28 -6.15
N ARG A 186 11.42 -10.39 -7.47
CA ARG A 186 11.86 -9.26 -8.30
C ARG A 186 10.88 -8.08 -8.25
N GLU A 187 9.59 -8.36 -8.42
CA GLU A 187 8.53 -7.33 -8.43
C GLU A 187 8.38 -6.68 -7.05
N ARG A 188 8.51 -7.46 -5.96
CA ARG A 188 8.58 -6.93 -4.59
C ARG A 188 9.79 -6.01 -4.41
N GLY A 189 10.95 -6.40 -4.93
CA GLY A 189 12.15 -5.57 -4.93
C GLY A 189 11.91 -4.20 -5.58
N GLU A 190 11.37 -4.20 -6.80
CA GLU A 190 11.01 -2.99 -7.54
C GLU A 190 9.96 -2.14 -6.79
N ALA A 191 8.95 -2.77 -6.18
CA ALA A 191 7.92 -2.09 -5.38
C ALA A 191 8.52 -1.43 -4.12
N VAL A 192 9.41 -2.11 -3.41
CA VAL A 192 10.11 -1.58 -2.23
C VAL A 192 10.97 -0.37 -2.58
N GLU A 193 11.68 -0.42 -3.71
CA GLU A 193 12.45 0.73 -4.21
C GLU A 193 11.55 1.92 -4.58
N LYS A 194 10.39 1.65 -5.20
CA LYS A 194 9.38 2.68 -5.50
C LYS A 194 8.84 3.33 -4.22
N ILE A 195 8.59 2.57 -3.16
CA ILE A 195 8.14 3.11 -1.87
C ILE A 195 9.18 4.10 -1.33
N LEU A 196 10.46 3.72 -1.30
CA LEU A 196 11.53 4.59 -0.80
C LEU A 196 11.68 5.85 -1.65
N ARG A 197 11.73 5.70 -2.98
CA ARG A 197 11.89 6.83 -3.91
C ARG A 197 10.77 7.86 -3.78
N ASN A 198 9.54 7.40 -3.56
CA ASN A 198 8.35 8.26 -3.45
C ASN A 198 8.01 8.64 -2.00
N TRP A 199 8.84 8.25 -1.03
CA TRP A 199 8.54 8.44 0.39
C TRP A 199 8.11 9.87 0.77
N PRO A 200 8.75 10.95 0.28
CA PRO A 200 8.32 12.32 0.61
C PRO A 200 6.85 12.62 0.26
N ARG A 201 6.34 12.08 -0.85
CA ARG A 201 4.93 12.24 -1.26
C ARG A 201 4.00 11.26 -0.56
N VAL A 202 4.52 10.07 -0.26
CA VAL A 202 3.78 9.03 0.46
C VAL A 202 3.52 9.47 1.90
N SER A 203 4.51 10.06 2.58
CA SER A 203 4.41 10.48 3.98
C SER A 203 3.41 11.63 4.19
N GLU A 204 3.15 12.44 3.16
CA GLU A 204 2.13 13.50 3.16
C GLU A 204 0.69 12.94 3.08
N ARG A 205 0.51 11.64 2.82
CA ARG A 205 -0.80 10.98 2.65
C ARG A 205 -1.07 9.98 3.79
N PRO A 206 -1.78 10.37 4.87
CA PRO A 206 -2.00 9.50 6.03
C PRO A 206 -2.63 8.14 5.70
N ALA A 207 -3.63 8.11 4.81
CA ALA A 207 -4.29 6.87 4.39
C ALA A 207 -3.33 5.88 3.71
N LEU A 208 -2.34 6.37 2.97
CA LEU A 208 -1.34 5.53 2.32
C LEU A 208 -0.28 5.03 3.32
N VAL A 209 0.12 5.90 4.25
CA VAL A 209 0.99 5.52 5.38
C VAL A 209 0.35 4.42 6.22
N ASP A 210 -0.94 4.52 6.53
CA ASP A 210 -1.65 3.50 7.30
C ASP A 210 -1.75 2.16 6.56
N LYS A 211 -1.98 2.18 5.24
CA LYS A 211 -1.91 0.98 4.40
C LYS A 211 -0.52 0.33 4.44
N LEU A 212 0.54 1.13 4.33
CA LEU A 212 1.91 0.65 4.42
C LEU A 212 2.27 0.11 5.81
N ARG A 213 1.77 0.73 6.88
CA ARG A 213 1.94 0.25 8.27
C ARG A 213 1.34 -1.15 8.44
N GLY A 214 0.20 -1.41 7.82
CA GLY A 214 -0.46 -2.72 7.85
C GLY A 214 0.19 -3.79 6.95
N LEU A 215 1.09 -3.41 6.05
CA LEU A 215 1.64 -4.31 5.03
C LEU A 215 2.96 -4.95 5.51
N PRO A 216 3.08 -6.30 5.48
CA PRO A 216 4.36 -6.96 5.69
C PRO A 216 5.23 -6.86 4.42
N PHE A 217 6.19 -5.92 4.43
CA PHE A 217 7.11 -5.71 3.30
C PHE A 217 8.59 -5.66 3.70
N VAL A 218 8.88 -5.66 5.01
CA VAL A 218 10.25 -5.62 5.52
C VAL A 218 10.80 -7.04 5.56
N GLU A 219 11.77 -7.32 4.70
CA GLU A 219 12.41 -8.64 4.67
C GLU A 219 13.43 -8.77 5.79
N THR A 220 13.26 -9.77 6.64
CA THR A 220 14.07 -10.02 7.82
C THR A 220 14.14 -11.52 8.07
N HIS A 221 15.35 -12.09 8.04
CA HIS A 221 15.61 -13.52 8.25
C HIS A 221 14.76 -14.46 7.37
N GLY A 222 14.51 -14.08 6.12
CA GLY A 222 13.71 -14.86 5.16
C GLY A 222 12.19 -14.76 5.34
N ALA A 223 11.72 -13.89 6.24
CA ALA A 223 10.30 -13.59 6.43
C ALA A 223 9.99 -12.12 6.09
N LEU A 224 8.77 -11.86 5.62
CA LEU A 224 8.24 -10.50 5.46
C LEU A 224 7.49 -10.10 6.72
N LEU A 225 7.95 -9.02 7.36
CA LEU A 225 7.39 -8.47 8.58
C LEU A 225 6.89 -7.05 8.36
N ARG A 226 6.00 -6.61 9.24
CA ARG A 226 5.58 -5.21 9.32
C ARG A 226 6.62 -4.41 10.12
N ALA A 227 6.68 -3.10 9.86
CA ALA A 227 7.59 -2.22 10.60
C ALA A 227 7.31 -2.21 12.11
N ASP A 228 6.03 -2.27 12.52
CA ASP A 228 5.60 -2.28 13.92
C ASP A 228 5.94 -3.58 14.68
N GLN A 229 6.41 -4.62 13.99
CA GLN A 229 6.86 -5.87 14.60
C GLN A 229 8.37 -5.88 14.88
N LEU A 230 9.07 -4.81 14.50
CA LEU A 230 10.53 -4.71 14.56
C LEU A 230 10.97 -3.58 15.49
N PHE A 231 12.13 -3.78 16.12
CA PHE A 231 12.80 -2.79 16.94
C PHE A 231 13.80 -1.96 16.14
N ASP A 232 14.00 -0.71 16.55
CA ASP A 232 14.96 0.18 15.91
C ASP A 232 16.41 -0.17 16.32
N PRO A 233 17.27 -0.57 15.38
CA PRO A 233 18.66 -0.96 15.67
C PRO A 233 19.54 0.22 16.07
N LYS A 234 19.07 1.47 16.00
CA LYS A 234 19.81 2.62 16.54
C LYS A 234 19.57 2.84 18.03
N ARG A 235 18.67 2.07 18.66
CA ARG A 235 18.39 2.15 20.10
C ARG A 235 19.29 1.18 20.85
N GLN A 236 20.28 1.75 21.55
CA GLN A 236 21.29 0.99 22.27
C GLN A 236 20.67 0.00 23.27
N LEU A 237 19.75 0.45 24.12
CA LEU A 237 19.10 -0.42 25.11
C LEU A 237 18.41 -1.63 24.46
N LEU A 238 17.66 -1.43 23.37
CA LEU A 238 16.99 -2.53 22.66
C LEU A 238 18.03 -3.52 22.10
N ARG A 239 19.13 -3.01 21.54
CA ARG A 239 20.24 -3.86 21.06
C ARG A 239 20.94 -4.61 22.18
N THR A 240 21.14 -3.99 23.35
CA THR A 240 21.70 -4.67 24.52
C THR A 240 20.80 -5.86 24.92
N VAL A 241 19.49 -5.64 24.96
CA VAL A 241 18.51 -6.64 25.42
C VAL A 241 18.28 -7.77 24.43
N PHE A 242 18.06 -7.46 23.16
CA PHE A 242 17.66 -8.44 22.15
C PHE A 242 18.85 -8.98 21.33
N GLY A 243 20.00 -8.30 21.31
CA GLY A 243 21.20 -8.78 20.64
C GLY A 243 20.96 -9.18 19.17
N ASP A 244 21.19 -10.46 18.89
CA ASP A 244 21.06 -11.06 17.55
C ASP A 244 19.69 -11.72 17.31
N ASP A 245 18.71 -11.49 18.19
CA ASP A 245 17.33 -11.95 17.98
C ASP A 245 16.79 -11.40 16.64
N PRO A 246 15.94 -12.16 15.91
CA PRO A 246 15.42 -11.79 14.59
C PRO A 246 14.29 -10.75 14.66
N VAL A 247 14.45 -9.74 15.51
CA VAL A 247 13.49 -8.69 15.83
C VAL A 247 13.94 -7.30 15.34
N PHE A 248 15.06 -7.23 14.62
CA PHE A 248 15.58 -6.01 14.02
C PHE A 248 15.51 -6.09 12.49
N PRO A 249 15.29 -4.96 11.79
CA PRO A 249 15.46 -4.90 10.34
C PRO A 249 16.89 -5.30 9.94
N THR A 250 17.02 -5.98 8.80
CA THR A 250 18.31 -6.45 8.28
C THR A 250 18.60 -5.92 6.87
N GLY A 251 19.85 -6.01 6.43
CA GLY A 251 20.26 -5.63 5.07
C GLY A 251 19.93 -4.17 4.75
N LYS A 252 19.29 -3.92 3.61
CA LYS A 252 18.91 -2.55 3.19
C LYS A 252 17.97 -1.85 4.17
N PHE A 253 17.12 -2.59 4.88
CA PHE A 253 16.15 -2.00 5.82
C PHE A 253 16.79 -1.48 7.12
N ALA A 254 18.05 -1.86 7.39
CA ALA A 254 18.84 -1.33 8.50
C ALA A 254 19.62 -0.06 8.13
N SER A 255 19.51 0.44 6.90
CA SER A 255 20.24 1.62 6.43
C SER A 255 19.68 2.92 7.00
N ASP A 256 20.51 3.97 7.04
CA ASP A 256 20.08 5.31 7.49
C ASP A 256 19.02 5.93 6.55
N GLU A 257 18.87 5.42 5.33
CA GLU A 257 17.82 5.82 4.40
C GLU A 257 16.46 5.20 4.76
N TRP A 258 16.45 3.93 5.18
CA TRP A 258 15.22 3.20 5.48
C TRP A 258 14.69 3.42 6.89
N LEU A 259 15.57 3.58 7.88
CA LEU A 259 15.15 3.72 9.26
C LEU A 259 14.16 4.88 9.50
N PRO A 260 14.33 6.08 8.92
CA PRO A 260 13.32 7.15 9.01
C PRO A 260 11.96 6.74 8.46
N VAL A 261 11.94 5.99 7.34
CA VAL A 261 10.70 5.48 6.73
C VAL A 261 10.02 4.49 7.66
N LEU A 262 10.77 3.49 8.14
CA LEU A 262 10.23 2.46 9.04
C LEU A 262 9.71 3.06 10.35
N ARG A 263 10.38 4.08 10.91
CA ARG A 263 9.90 4.81 12.10
C ARG A 263 8.55 5.44 11.89
N ALA A 264 8.33 6.11 10.76
CA ALA A 264 7.01 6.67 10.43
C ALA A 264 5.94 5.59 10.25
N LEU A 265 6.35 4.40 9.80
CA LEU A 265 5.49 3.22 9.66
C LEU A 265 5.31 2.43 10.96
N GLY A 266 5.91 2.84 12.08
CA GLY A 266 5.68 2.24 13.40
C GLY A 266 6.82 1.39 13.94
N LEU A 267 8.02 1.42 13.34
CA LEU A 267 9.22 0.80 13.91
C LEU A 267 9.39 1.20 15.37
N GLN A 268 9.57 0.21 16.24
CA GLN A 268 9.59 0.43 17.67
C GLN A 268 10.92 1.08 18.11
N SER A 269 10.92 2.41 18.13
CA SER A 269 12.07 3.24 18.52
C SER A 269 12.03 3.74 19.96
N HIS A 270 10.91 3.59 20.66
CA HIS A 270 10.74 4.05 22.03
C HIS A 270 10.41 2.87 22.94
N VAL A 271 11.02 2.84 24.12
CA VAL A 271 10.74 1.83 25.14
C VAL A 271 9.56 2.32 25.99
N GLY A 272 8.35 2.12 25.48
CA GLY A 272 7.12 2.33 26.24
C GLY A 272 6.84 1.19 27.23
N PRO A 273 5.73 1.24 27.98
CA PRO A 273 5.36 0.19 28.93
C PRO A 273 5.39 -1.23 28.35
N ASP A 274 4.74 -1.45 27.20
CA ASP A 274 4.65 -2.77 26.57
C ASP A 274 6.02 -3.31 26.12
N VAL A 275 6.83 -2.43 25.50
CA VAL A 275 8.18 -2.77 25.04
C VAL A 275 9.08 -3.05 26.24
N PHE A 276 8.96 -2.27 27.32
CA PHE A 276 9.71 -2.48 28.54
C PHE A 276 9.41 -3.86 29.15
N VAL A 277 8.13 -4.25 29.21
CA VAL A 277 7.74 -5.58 29.70
C VAL A 277 8.35 -6.67 28.83
N GLN A 278 8.35 -6.51 27.50
CA GLN A 278 9.01 -7.45 26.58
C GLN A 278 10.51 -7.54 26.86
N CYS A 279 11.19 -6.42 27.11
CA CYS A 279 12.60 -6.40 27.51
C CYS A 279 12.81 -7.14 28.83
N ALA A 280 12.02 -6.86 29.86
CA ALA A 280 12.10 -7.50 31.17
C ALA A 280 11.91 -9.02 31.08
N ARG A 281 10.93 -9.47 30.30
CA ARG A 281 10.69 -10.90 30.02
C ARG A 281 11.81 -11.53 29.19
N ARG A 282 12.45 -10.79 28.29
CA ARG A 282 13.61 -11.28 27.54
C ARG A 282 14.82 -11.47 28.47
N VAL A 283 15.11 -10.51 29.34
CA VAL A 283 16.17 -10.59 30.36
C VAL A 283 15.92 -11.75 31.33
N GLN A 284 14.68 -11.91 31.82
CA GLN A 284 14.28 -13.06 32.62
C GLN A 284 14.64 -14.39 31.93
N ARG A 285 14.30 -14.53 30.65
CA ARG A 285 14.59 -15.74 29.87
C ARG A 285 16.10 -15.93 29.67
N LEU A 286 16.82 -14.87 29.30
CA LEU A 286 18.29 -14.89 29.16
C LEU A 286 18.95 -15.45 30.42
N TYR A 287 18.54 -14.97 31.60
CA TYR A 287 19.09 -15.43 32.87
C TYR A 287 18.69 -16.88 33.18
N ALA A 288 17.41 -17.23 32.98
CA ALA A 288 16.91 -18.59 33.23
C ALA A 288 17.59 -19.63 32.33
N ASP A 289 17.78 -19.33 31.05
CA ASP A 289 18.46 -20.20 30.10
C ASP A 289 19.92 -20.40 30.51
N ALA A 290 20.63 -19.33 30.90
CA ALA A 290 22.01 -19.40 31.38
C ALA A 290 22.15 -20.19 32.70
N VAL A 291 21.18 -20.07 33.62
CA VAL A 291 21.12 -20.91 34.83
C VAL A 291 20.93 -22.38 34.47
N ALA A 292 20.01 -22.69 33.55
CA ALA A 292 19.68 -24.06 33.18
C ALA A 292 20.88 -24.83 32.58
N ILE A 293 21.77 -24.13 31.88
CA ILE A 293 22.98 -24.72 31.28
C ILE A 293 24.26 -24.47 32.11
N ALA A 294 24.14 -23.91 33.31
CA ALA A 294 25.27 -23.51 34.16
C ALA A 294 26.31 -22.60 33.45
N ASP A 295 25.84 -21.66 32.63
CA ASP A 295 26.67 -20.67 31.92
C ASP A 295 26.85 -19.40 32.76
N ASP A 296 27.97 -19.32 33.47
CA ASP A 296 28.33 -18.19 34.33
C ASP A 296 28.46 -16.88 33.54
N ALA A 297 28.98 -16.94 32.30
CA ALA A 297 29.15 -15.76 31.45
C ALA A 297 27.79 -15.23 30.96
N GLY A 298 26.89 -16.14 30.58
CA GLY A 298 25.50 -15.81 30.24
C GLY A 298 24.75 -15.18 31.40
N ARG A 299 24.91 -15.70 32.63
CA ARG A 299 24.32 -15.12 33.84
C ARG A 299 24.85 -13.71 34.10
N ALA A 300 26.17 -13.51 34.02
CA ALA A 300 26.79 -12.19 34.20
C ALA A 300 26.29 -11.18 33.15
N ARG A 301 26.20 -11.59 31.88
CA ARG A 301 25.64 -10.75 30.80
C ARG A 301 24.19 -10.37 31.10
N ALA A 302 23.35 -11.32 31.51
CA ALA A 302 21.95 -11.04 31.81
C ALA A 302 21.79 -10.05 33.00
N VAL A 303 22.67 -10.12 34.00
CA VAL A 303 22.73 -9.13 35.11
C VAL A 303 23.17 -7.75 34.61
N GLU A 304 24.13 -7.67 33.70
CA GLU A 304 24.56 -6.40 33.09
C GLU A 304 23.42 -5.75 32.29
N VAL A 305 22.78 -6.51 31.39
CA VAL A 305 21.63 -6.05 30.61
C VAL A 305 20.47 -5.62 31.50
N SER A 306 20.17 -6.42 32.54
CA SER A 306 19.18 -6.12 33.57
C SER A 306 19.46 -4.78 34.24
N THR A 307 20.72 -4.53 34.60
CA THR A 307 21.15 -3.28 35.24
C THR A 307 20.89 -2.08 34.34
N GLU A 308 21.26 -2.15 33.05
CA GLU A 308 20.98 -1.08 32.08
C GLU A 308 19.47 -0.82 31.96
N LEU A 309 18.67 -1.89 31.87
CA LEU A 309 17.22 -1.81 31.75
C LEU A 309 16.56 -1.19 33.00
N CYS A 310 17.01 -1.57 34.20
CA CYS A 310 16.50 -0.99 35.44
C CYS A 310 16.93 0.47 35.63
N CYS A 311 18.15 0.87 35.22
CA CYS A 311 18.55 2.27 35.18
C CYS A 311 17.62 3.08 34.26
N HIS A 312 17.33 2.56 33.06
CA HIS A 312 16.38 3.19 32.15
C HIS A 312 14.98 3.35 32.74
N LEU A 313 14.49 2.34 33.49
CA LEU A 313 13.22 2.42 34.22
C LEU A 313 13.21 3.59 35.20
N VAL A 314 14.26 3.72 36.03
CA VAL A 314 14.35 4.77 37.04
C VAL A 314 14.37 6.16 36.38
N GLU A 315 15.16 6.32 35.32
CA GLU A 315 15.29 7.58 34.58
C GLU A 315 14.00 7.99 33.87
N ASN A 316 13.22 7.02 33.39
CA ASN A 316 12.01 7.27 32.57
C ASN A 316 10.71 6.95 33.30
N PHE A 317 10.75 6.72 34.62
CA PHE A 317 9.59 6.27 35.40
C PHE A 317 8.41 7.24 35.32
N ALA A 318 8.68 8.55 35.20
CA ALA A 318 7.62 9.55 35.04
C ALA A 318 6.80 9.34 33.75
N ALA A 319 7.41 8.82 32.69
CA ALA A 319 6.76 8.59 31.40
C ALA A 319 6.07 7.23 31.31
N ILE A 320 6.65 6.17 31.90
CA ILE A 320 6.17 4.79 31.74
C ILE A 320 5.52 4.18 32.99
N GLY A 321 5.70 4.80 34.16
CA GLY A 321 5.34 4.26 35.48
C GLY A 321 3.84 4.31 35.81
N THR A 322 2.96 3.86 34.90
CA THR A 322 1.52 3.74 35.18
C THR A 322 1.26 2.62 36.21
N PRO A 323 0.15 2.66 36.96
CA PRO A 323 -0.16 1.62 37.95
C PRO A 323 -0.21 0.21 37.36
N ASP A 324 -0.82 0.04 36.19
CA ASP A 324 -0.94 -1.25 35.51
C ASP A 324 0.44 -1.80 35.10
N PHE A 325 1.26 -0.94 34.49
CA PHE A 325 2.64 -1.28 34.14
C PHE A 325 3.46 -1.67 35.37
N CYS A 326 3.37 -0.90 36.46
CA CYS A 326 4.11 -1.19 37.69
C CYS A 326 3.66 -2.51 38.31
N GLY A 327 2.34 -2.78 38.30
CA GLY A 327 1.76 -4.04 38.73
C GLY A 327 2.33 -5.23 37.96
N GLU A 328 2.40 -5.13 36.63
CA GLU A 328 2.95 -6.19 35.79
C GLU A 328 4.46 -6.37 35.99
N VAL A 329 5.23 -5.28 35.87
CA VAL A 329 6.70 -5.32 35.91
C VAL A 329 7.22 -5.76 37.29
N SER A 330 6.48 -5.44 38.36
CA SER A 330 6.85 -5.87 39.72
C SER A 330 6.89 -7.39 39.88
N GLY A 331 6.10 -8.13 39.10
CA GLY A 331 6.02 -9.59 39.14
C GLY A 331 7.05 -10.32 38.27
N VAL A 332 7.85 -9.59 37.49
CA VAL A 332 8.84 -10.16 36.58
C VAL A 332 10.18 -10.31 37.32
N PRO A 333 10.79 -11.50 37.38
CA PRO A 333 12.11 -11.69 37.99
C PRO A 333 13.21 -11.31 36.99
N PHE A 334 13.48 -10.02 36.87
CA PHE A 334 14.53 -9.48 36.00
C PHE A 334 15.42 -8.46 36.69
N VAL A 335 15.20 -8.13 37.96
CA VAL A 335 15.85 -7.03 38.67
C VAL A 335 17.12 -7.52 39.35
N PRO A 336 18.27 -6.83 39.21
CA PRO A 336 19.53 -7.32 39.76
C PRO A 336 19.60 -7.05 41.27
N ALA A 337 19.98 -8.07 42.03
CA ALA A 337 20.09 -8.01 43.48
C ALA A 337 21.24 -8.90 44.02
N ASP A 338 21.72 -8.56 45.21
CA ASP A 338 22.55 -9.44 46.04
C ASP A 338 21.65 -10.45 46.75
N LEU A 339 21.94 -11.74 46.60
CA LEU A 339 21.14 -12.82 47.18
C LEU A 339 21.58 -13.15 48.62
N PRO A 340 20.66 -13.59 49.51
CA PRO A 340 21.00 -13.98 50.89
C PRO A 340 22.02 -15.13 50.98
N GLU A 341 21.94 -16.12 50.09
CA GLU A 341 22.91 -17.21 49.98
C GLU A 341 24.30 -16.78 49.46
N GLY A 342 24.45 -15.51 49.07
CA GLY A 342 25.65 -14.95 48.48
C GLY A 342 25.61 -14.94 46.95
N GLY A 343 26.33 -13.97 46.37
CA GLY A 343 26.36 -13.76 44.92
C GLY A 343 25.25 -12.84 44.41
N GLU A 344 25.21 -12.69 43.09
CA GLU A 344 24.26 -11.82 42.39
C GLU A 344 23.25 -12.64 41.58
N GLY A 345 22.02 -12.17 41.51
CA GLY A 345 20.99 -12.78 40.69
C GLY A 345 19.87 -11.84 40.30
N LEU A 346 18.91 -12.37 39.54
CA LEU A 346 17.72 -11.64 39.13
C LEU A 346 16.51 -12.04 39.96
N VAL A 347 15.84 -11.04 40.53
CA VAL A 347 14.69 -11.17 41.42
C VAL A 347 13.55 -10.27 40.97
N ARG A 348 12.40 -10.37 41.64
CA ARG A 348 11.28 -9.43 41.45
C ARG A 348 11.49 -8.20 42.31
N PHE A 349 10.95 -7.06 41.88
CA PHE A 349 10.87 -5.89 42.77
C PHE A 349 10.08 -6.22 44.05
N SER A 350 9.02 -7.03 43.93
CA SER A 350 8.18 -7.44 45.06
C SER A 350 8.85 -8.33 46.10
N ASP A 351 10.01 -8.90 45.76
CA ASP A 351 10.69 -9.90 46.57
C ASP A 351 11.98 -9.34 47.18
N ALA A 352 12.28 -8.05 47.01
CA ALA A 352 13.56 -7.42 47.37
C ALA A 352 13.39 -6.14 48.21
N CYS A 353 14.44 -5.78 48.95
CA CYS A 353 14.54 -4.53 49.69
C CYS A 353 15.65 -3.62 49.14
N THR A 354 15.60 -2.34 49.51
CA THR A 354 16.62 -1.36 49.11
C THR A 354 17.93 -1.51 49.90
N PRO A 355 19.06 -1.01 49.37
CA PRO A 355 20.34 -0.99 50.10
C PRO A 355 20.29 -0.35 51.49
N SER A 356 19.39 0.62 51.71
CA SER A 356 19.22 1.29 53.01
C SER A 356 18.74 0.35 54.11
N ASP A 357 17.97 -0.68 53.74
CA ASP A 357 17.41 -1.66 54.66
C ASP A 357 18.27 -2.94 54.75
N ARG A 358 19.45 -2.94 54.12
CA ARG A 358 20.36 -4.09 54.10
C ARG A 358 20.66 -4.62 55.51
N ALA A 359 20.96 -3.72 56.45
CA ALA A 359 21.28 -4.11 57.82
C ALA A 359 20.13 -4.84 58.53
N LEU A 360 18.88 -4.64 58.08
CA LEU A 360 17.68 -5.20 58.69
C LEU A 360 17.31 -6.56 58.09
N ALA A 361 17.49 -6.76 56.78
CA ALA A 361 16.85 -7.89 56.10
C ALA A 361 17.77 -8.72 55.19
N TRP A 362 19.08 -8.43 55.08
CA TRP A 362 19.91 -9.08 54.04
C TRP A 362 19.99 -10.62 54.15
N ALA A 363 19.84 -11.18 55.36
CA ALA A 363 19.90 -12.63 55.55
C ALA A 363 18.61 -13.36 55.09
N VAL A 364 17.56 -12.62 54.74
CA VAL A 364 16.24 -13.15 54.38
C VAL A 364 15.75 -12.62 53.03
N LEU A 365 16.05 -11.35 52.70
CA LEU A 365 15.61 -10.70 51.47
C LEU A 365 16.80 -10.35 50.56
N PRO A 366 16.67 -10.59 49.24
CA PRO A 366 17.54 -10.00 48.24
C PRO A 366 17.63 -8.48 48.37
N VAL A 367 18.83 -7.94 48.20
CA VAL A 367 19.10 -6.49 48.31
C VAL A 367 19.35 -5.93 46.91
N LEU A 368 18.52 -4.97 46.50
CA LEU A 368 18.64 -4.32 45.19
C LEU A 368 19.99 -3.62 45.02
N LYS A 369 20.49 -3.53 43.78
CA LYS A 369 21.78 -2.87 43.50
C LYS A 369 21.75 -1.37 43.84
N PRO A 370 22.84 -0.79 44.41
CA PRO A 370 22.91 0.63 44.76
C PRO A 370 22.74 1.62 43.60
N CYS A 371 22.96 1.18 42.36
CA CYS A 371 22.70 2.00 41.18
C CYS A 371 21.20 2.31 40.98
N LEU A 372 20.30 1.50 41.56
CA LEU A 372 18.85 1.66 41.47
C LEU A 372 18.34 2.66 42.50
N LYS A 373 18.36 3.94 42.12
CA LYS A 373 17.90 5.07 42.96
C LYS A 373 16.38 5.20 42.96
N LEU A 374 15.68 4.25 43.58
CA LEU A 374 14.22 4.27 43.70
C LEU A 374 13.76 5.32 44.73
N ASN A 375 12.83 6.20 44.34
CA ASN A 375 12.14 7.11 45.27
C ASN A 375 10.94 6.42 45.95
N ASP A 376 10.28 7.09 46.90
CA ASP A 376 9.12 6.53 47.64
C ASP A 376 8.00 6.05 46.71
N VAL A 377 7.66 6.85 45.71
CA VAL A 377 6.58 6.54 44.75
C VAL A 377 6.90 5.29 43.94
N MET A 378 8.15 5.16 43.49
CA MET A 378 8.62 3.99 42.75
C MET A 378 8.56 2.75 43.63
N ARG A 379 9.06 2.84 44.88
CA ARG A 379 9.07 1.71 45.82
C ARG A 379 7.65 1.20 46.09
N GLU A 380 6.72 2.10 46.34
CA GLU A 380 5.32 1.76 46.58
C GLU A 380 4.69 1.08 45.36
N ARG A 381 4.83 1.69 44.17
CA ARG A 381 4.21 1.18 42.93
C ARG A 381 4.82 -0.14 42.46
N LEU A 382 6.14 -0.30 42.59
CA LEU A 382 6.86 -1.53 42.25
C LEU A 382 6.80 -2.57 43.37
N ARG A 383 6.14 -2.26 44.49
CA ARG A 383 5.93 -3.15 45.65
C ARG A 383 7.22 -3.61 46.32
N VAL A 384 8.25 -2.77 46.32
CA VAL A 384 9.54 -3.03 46.98
C VAL A 384 9.34 -3.11 48.50
N LEU A 385 9.96 -4.10 49.14
CA LEU A 385 9.83 -4.37 50.58
C LEU A 385 10.73 -3.44 51.41
N SER A 386 10.49 -2.13 51.32
CA SER A 386 11.23 -1.08 52.01
C SER A 386 10.27 -0.07 52.68
N PRO A 387 10.10 -0.10 54.01
CA PRO A 387 10.84 -0.93 54.97
C PRO A 387 10.47 -2.43 54.88
N PRO A 388 11.37 -3.35 55.32
CA PRO A 388 11.10 -4.79 55.30
C PRO A 388 9.93 -5.17 56.22
N PRO A 389 9.16 -6.23 55.90
CA PRO A 389 8.12 -6.73 56.78
C PRO A 389 8.74 -7.28 58.08
N PRO A 390 8.03 -7.25 59.23
CA PRO A 390 8.59 -7.65 60.53
C PRO A 390 9.19 -9.07 60.55
N GLN A 391 8.63 -9.98 59.76
CA GLN A 391 9.10 -11.36 59.61
C GLN A 391 10.45 -11.51 58.88
N ALA A 392 10.91 -10.45 58.21
CA ALA A 392 12.17 -10.42 57.47
C ALA A 392 13.27 -9.62 58.18
N VAL A 393 12.96 -9.02 59.34
CA VAL A 393 13.94 -8.28 60.15
C VAL A 393 14.72 -9.26 61.03
N VAL A 394 16.05 -9.19 60.98
CA VAL A 394 17.00 -10.12 61.64
C VAL A 394 17.61 -9.50 62.89
#